data_AF-A0A5P9IZQ3-F1
#
_entry.id   AF-A0A5P9IZQ3-F1
#
_cell.length_a   1.000
_cell.length_b   1.000
_cell.length_c   1.000
_cell.angle_alpha   90.00
_cell.angle_beta   90.00
_cell.angle_gamma   90.00
#
_symmetry.space_group_name_H-M   'P 1'
#
loop_
_entity.id
_entity.type
_entity.pdbx_description
1 polymer ?
#
loop_
_entity_poly.entity_id
_entity_poly.type
_entity_poly.pdbx_seq_one_letter_code
_entity_poly.pdbx_strand_id
1 'polypeptide(L)'
;MPSWLEETLIFLNNSWAAFLLPAIVFYVLTREYKALRFVLLTAAFFLYGTLIHDFLLDWDKDMIWRYVIWASNDITWMAIIAYWGIRGKVHMWQSIAGQLIVVAAPFLQLWRVADRHLWDLTFNSSYLYKTLIPIINSVTLILCYLPILFWLQARRNKTAARTLS
;
A
#
# COMPACT_ATOMS: atom_id res chain seq x y z
N MET A 1 11.02 27.56 8.86
CA MET A 1 9.57 27.24 8.84
C MET A 1 9.14 26.90 10.28
N PRO A 2 7.84 26.77 10.61
CA PRO A 2 7.45 26.24 11.92
C PRO A 2 8.01 24.82 12.10
N SER A 3 8.55 24.50 13.28
CA SER A 3 9.19 23.19 13.56
C SER A 3 8.24 22.01 13.36
N TRP A 4 6.98 22.17 13.75
CA TRP A 4 5.94 21.16 13.54
C TRP A 4 5.71 20.85 12.04
N LEU A 5 5.92 21.82 11.17
CA LEU A 5 5.70 21.68 9.72
C LEU A 5 6.86 20.92 9.07
N GLU A 6 8.10 21.17 9.51
CA GLU A 6 9.27 20.38 9.11
C GLU A 6 9.19 18.93 9.59
N GLU A 7 8.80 18.69 10.85
CA GLU A 7 8.58 17.34 11.38
C GLU A 7 7.50 16.59 10.60
N THR A 8 6.39 17.26 10.28
CA THR A 8 5.30 16.67 9.48
C THR A 8 5.76 16.36 8.07
N LEU A 9 6.54 17.24 7.44
CA LEU A 9 7.08 17.04 6.09
C LEU A 9 8.11 15.91 6.04
N ILE A 10 8.98 15.79 7.04
CA ILE A 10 9.96 14.70 7.15
C ILE A 10 9.24 13.37 7.37
N PHE A 11 8.23 13.34 8.25
CA PHE A 11 7.38 12.17 8.49
C PHE A 11 6.62 11.73 7.22
N LEU A 12 6.04 12.69 6.49
CA LEU A 12 5.38 12.43 5.21
C LEU A 12 6.36 11.95 4.15
N ASN A 13 7.55 12.55 4.06
CA ASN A 13 8.58 12.15 3.10
C ASN A 13 9.05 10.69 3.33
N ASN A 14 9.05 10.24 4.58
CA ASN A 14 9.40 8.86 4.94
C ASN A 14 8.21 7.89 4.81
N SER A 15 6.99 8.38 4.61
CA SER A 15 5.79 7.56 4.51
C SER A 15 5.37 7.34 3.06
N TRP A 16 5.16 6.08 2.69
CA TRP A 16 4.51 5.70 1.44
C TRP A 16 3.09 6.31 1.30
N ALA A 17 2.45 6.69 2.41
CA ALA A 17 1.12 7.31 2.42
C ALA A 17 1.11 8.71 1.79
N ALA A 18 2.18 9.50 1.93
CA ALA A 18 2.25 10.85 1.37
C ALA A 18 2.23 10.83 -0.16
N PHE A 19 2.85 9.82 -0.77
CA PHE A 19 2.83 9.61 -2.21
C PHE A 19 1.43 9.29 -2.76
N LEU A 20 0.44 9.00 -1.92
CA LEU A 20 -0.95 8.78 -2.36
C LEU A 20 -1.77 10.07 -2.39
N LEU A 21 -1.30 11.17 -1.80
CA LEU A 21 -2.02 12.44 -1.74
C LEU A 21 -2.41 12.97 -3.13
N PRO A 22 -1.52 12.99 -4.16
CA PRO A 22 -1.91 13.44 -5.50
C PRO A 22 -3.02 12.59 -6.10
N ALA A 23 -2.98 11.27 -5.91
CA ALA A 23 -4.04 10.37 -6.38
C ALA A 23 -5.37 10.63 -5.67
N ILE A 24 -5.35 10.85 -4.35
CA ILE A 24 -6.56 11.19 -3.58
C ILE A 24 -7.19 12.47 -4.13
N VAL A 25 -6.40 13.54 -4.29
CA VAL A 25 -6.89 14.81 -4.84
C VAL A 25 -7.50 14.60 -6.22
N PHE A 26 -6.81 13.86 -7.10
CA PHE A 26 -7.33 13.55 -8.43
C PHE A 26 -8.68 12.82 -8.39
N TYR A 27 -8.83 11.78 -7.56
CA TYR A 27 -10.07 11.01 -7.49
C TYR A 27 -11.23 11.76 -6.84
N VAL A 28 -10.93 12.69 -5.92
CA VAL A 28 -11.93 13.62 -5.38
C VAL A 28 -12.44 14.55 -6.50
N LEU A 29 -11.54 15.16 -7.27
CA LEU A 29 -11.89 16.08 -8.35
C LEU A 29 -12.64 15.39 -9.50
N THR A 30 -12.23 14.17 -9.86
CA THR A 30 -12.87 13.38 -10.92
C THR A 30 -14.12 12.64 -10.47
N ARG A 31 -14.43 12.64 -9.17
CA ARG A 31 -15.55 11.91 -8.53
C ARG A 31 -15.50 10.39 -8.79
N GLU A 32 -14.30 9.83 -8.94
CA GLU A 32 -14.08 8.40 -9.12
C GLU A 32 -14.08 7.68 -7.75
N TYR A 33 -15.26 7.54 -7.14
CA TYR A 33 -15.41 7.07 -5.76
C TYR A 33 -14.91 5.63 -5.53
N LYS A 34 -14.92 4.77 -6.56
CA LYS A 34 -14.43 3.39 -6.45
C LYS A 34 -12.90 3.36 -6.27
N ALA A 35 -12.17 4.12 -7.08
CA ALA A 35 -10.73 4.27 -6.96
C ALA A 35 -10.37 5.04 -5.69
N LEU A 36 -11.14 6.09 -5.34
CA LEU A 36 -10.93 6.87 -4.11
C LEU A 36 -10.96 5.99 -2.86
N ARG A 37 -11.97 5.11 -2.71
CA ARG A 37 -12.06 4.20 -1.56
C ARG A 37 -10.85 3.28 -1.44
N PHE A 38 -10.38 2.74 -2.57
CA PHE A 38 -9.19 1.90 -2.61
C PHE A 38 -7.96 2.67 -2.10
N VAL A 39 -7.71 3.86 -2.65
CA VAL A 39 -6.55 4.67 -2.28
C VAL A 39 -6.62 5.16 -0.83
N LEU A 40 -7.79 5.57 -0.36
CA LEU A 40 -7.96 6.01 1.03
C LEU A 40 -7.66 4.89 2.03
N LEU A 41 -8.11 3.67 1.74
CA LEU A 41 -7.80 2.52 2.59
C LEU A 41 -6.29 2.22 2.58
N THR A 42 -5.68 2.17 1.40
CA THR A 42 -4.23 1.95 1.29
C THR A 42 -3.43 3.04 2.02
N ALA A 43 -3.82 4.30 1.89
CA ALA A 43 -3.19 5.41 2.60
C ALA A 43 -3.33 5.26 4.13
N ALA A 44 -4.50 4.86 4.62
CA ALA A 44 -4.73 4.64 6.05
C ALA A 44 -3.84 3.53 6.61
N PHE A 45 -3.69 2.41 5.89
CA PHE A 45 -2.85 1.29 6.31
C PHE A 45 -1.35 1.60 6.22
N PHE A 46 -0.92 2.33 5.20
CA PHE A 46 0.47 2.81 5.10
C PHE A 46 0.80 3.81 6.21
N LEU A 47 -0.12 4.74 6.50
CA LEU A 47 0.04 5.70 7.58
C LEU A 47 0.08 5.01 8.94
N TYR A 48 -0.85 4.08 9.19
CA TYR A 48 -0.85 3.26 10.41
C TYR A 48 0.49 2.57 10.60
N GLY A 49 1.00 1.92 9.54
CA GLY A 49 2.34 1.33 9.53
C GLY A 49 3.43 2.33 9.93
N THR A 50 3.50 3.49 9.28
CA THR A 50 4.50 4.50 9.63
C THR A 50 4.40 4.96 11.09
N LEU A 51 3.20 5.18 11.61
CA LEU A 51 2.98 5.67 12.97
C LEU A 51 3.44 4.69 14.05
N ILE A 52 3.27 3.39 13.81
CA ILE A 52 3.63 2.36 14.79
C ILE A 52 5.07 1.86 14.64
N HIS A 53 5.77 2.23 13.55
CA HIS A 53 7.06 1.64 13.17
C HIS A 53 8.11 1.75 14.28
N ASP A 54 8.37 2.95 14.77
CA ASP A 54 9.41 3.21 15.78
C ASP A 54 9.03 2.59 17.13
N PHE A 55 7.76 2.71 17.52
CA PHE A 55 7.23 2.08 18.73
C PHE A 55 7.44 0.56 18.73
N LEU A 56 7.16 -0.10 17.60
CA LEU A 56 7.35 -1.54 17.43
C LEU A 56 8.82 -1.94 17.46
N LEU A 57 9.69 -1.12 16.88
CA LEU A 57 11.13 -1.35 16.88
C LEU A 57 11.71 -1.38 18.29
N ASP A 58 11.26 -0.46 19.15
CA ASP A 58 11.73 -0.29 20.53
C ASP A 58 11.12 -1.32 21.48
N TRP A 59 9.85 -1.68 21.27
CA TRP A 59 9.13 -2.60 22.14
C TRP A 59 9.50 -4.08 21.89
N ASP A 60 9.60 -4.50 20.62
CA ASP A 60 9.80 -5.91 20.26
C ASP A 60 11.29 -6.26 20.12
N LYS A 61 11.99 -6.39 21.25
CA LYS A 61 13.42 -6.76 21.29
C LYS A 61 13.69 -8.15 20.71
N ASP A 62 12.74 -9.07 20.85
CA ASP A 62 12.85 -10.46 20.38
C ASP A 62 12.57 -10.59 18.87
N MET A 63 12.15 -9.52 18.21
CA MET A 63 11.90 -9.47 16.76
C MET A 63 10.90 -10.53 16.28
N ILE A 64 9.87 -10.82 17.09
CA ILE A 64 8.77 -11.73 16.74
C ILE A 64 7.53 -10.90 16.44
N TRP A 65 7.10 -10.09 17.42
CA TRP A 65 5.81 -9.44 17.39
C TRP A 65 5.70 -8.40 16.29
N ARG A 66 6.82 -7.80 15.87
CA ARG A 66 6.80 -6.87 14.75
C ARG A 66 6.28 -7.51 13.49
N TYR A 67 6.79 -8.68 13.12
CA TYR A 67 6.40 -9.35 11.88
C TYR A 67 4.97 -9.87 11.96
N VAL A 68 4.51 -10.30 13.14
CA VAL A 68 3.11 -10.70 13.35
C VAL A 68 2.16 -9.51 13.19
N ILE A 69 2.50 -8.34 13.76
CA ILE A 69 1.69 -7.13 13.67
C ILE A 69 1.69 -6.59 12.24
N TRP A 70 2.83 -6.55 11.57
CA TRP A 70 2.90 -6.22 10.14
C TRP A 70 2.04 -7.17 9.30
N ALA A 71 2.05 -8.48 9.60
CA ALA A 71 1.38 -9.46 8.75
C ALA A 71 -0.13 -9.35 8.95
N SER A 72 -0.53 -9.10 10.20
CA SER A 72 -1.91 -8.81 10.56
C SER A 72 -2.41 -7.54 9.88
N ASN A 73 -1.58 -6.51 9.76
CA ASN A 73 -1.92 -5.29 9.04
C ASN A 73 -2.20 -5.57 7.55
N ASP A 74 -1.32 -6.31 6.87
CA ASP A 74 -1.49 -6.65 5.45
C ASP A 74 -2.70 -7.55 5.21
N ILE A 75 -2.92 -8.56 6.07
CA ILE A 75 -4.08 -9.45 6.02
C ILE A 75 -5.39 -8.67 6.25
N THR A 76 -5.39 -7.72 7.19
CA THR A 76 -6.57 -6.91 7.47
C THR A 76 -6.89 -6.01 6.28
N TRP A 77 -5.88 -5.38 5.66
CA TRP A 77 -6.05 -4.63 4.42
C TRP A 77 -6.63 -5.51 3.31
N MET A 78 -6.06 -6.71 3.12
CA MET A 78 -6.51 -7.69 2.13
C MET A 78 -7.97 -8.07 2.35
N ALA A 79 -8.36 -8.36 3.59
CA ALA A 79 -9.73 -8.73 3.95
C ALA A 79 -10.75 -7.62 3.65
N ILE A 80 -10.42 -6.37 4.00
CA ILE A 80 -11.30 -5.22 3.73
C ILE A 80 -11.45 -5.00 2.22
N ILE A 81 -10.35 -5.03 1.46
CA ILE A 81 -10.38 -4.87 0.00
C ILE A 81 -11.17 -5.98 -0.66
N ALA A 82 -10.95 -7.24 -0.29
CA ALA A 82 -11.70 -8.37 -0.84
C ALA A 82 -13.20 -8.22 -0.58
N TYR A 83 -13.58 -7.87 0.65
CA TYR A 83 -14.98 -7.59 0.99
C TYR A 83 -15.55 -6.43 0.17
N TRP A 84 -14.82 -5.33 0.01
CA TRP A 84 -15.25 -4.19 -0.80
C TRP A 84 -15.32 -4.52 -2.30
N GLY A 85 -14.44 -5.38 -2.80
CA GLY A 85 -14.46 -5.88 -4.18
C GLY A 85 -15.74 -6.65 -4.47
N ILE A 86 -16.10 -7.61 -3.61
CA ILE A 86 -17.32 -8.41 -3.71
C ILE A 86 -18.58 -7.51 -3.62
N ARG A 87 -18.56 -6.49 -2.75
CA ARG A 87 -19.67 -5.53 -2.60
C ARG A 87 -19.70 -4.44 -3.67
N GLY A 88 -18.81 -4.49 -4.66
CA GLY A 88 -18.73 -3.49 -5.74
C GLY A 88 -18.35 -2.08 -5.27
N LYS A 89 -17.81 -1.95 -4.06
CA LYS A 89 -17.39 -0.66 -3.48
C LYS A 89 -16.09 -0.15 -4.07
N VAL A 90 -15.23 -1.03 -4.56
CA VAL A 90 -13.99 -0.75 -5.31
C VAL A 90 -14.03 -1.47 -6.67
N HIS A 91 -13.09 -1.18 -7.57
CA HIS A 91 -12.99 -1.92 -8.82
C HIS A 91 -12.55 -3.36 -8.55
N MET A 92 -13.26 -4.34 -9.14
CA MET A 92 -12.96 -5.76 -8.95
C MET A 92 -11.53 -6.10 -9.39
N TRP A 93 -11.07 -5.53 -10.51
CA TRP A 93 -9.71 -5.75 -10.98
C TRP A 93 -8.65 -5.18 -10.03
N GLN A 94 -8.90 -4.02 -9.39
CA GLN A 94 -8.00 -3.47 -8.37
C GLN A 94 -7.97 -4.35 -7.12
N SER A 95 -9.13 -4.89 -6.73
CA SER A 95 -9.22 -5.85 -5.64
C SER A 95 -8.35 -7.08 -5.95
N ILE A 96 -8.55 -7.73 -7.09
CA ILE A 96 -7.81 -8.93 -7.49
C ILE A 96 -6.30 -8.65 -7.60
N ALA A 97 -5.91 -7.60 -8.32
CA ALA A 97 -4.50 -7.22 -8.45
C ALA A 97 -3.87 -6.92 -7.09
N GLY A 98 -4.58 -6.20 -6.22
CA GLY A 98 -4.12 -5.90 -4.86
C GLY A 98 -3.86 -7.16 -4.03
N GLN A 99 -4.74 -8.16 -4.10
CA GLN A 99 -4.51 -9.44 -3.41
C GLN A 99 -3.26 -10.14 -3.94
N LEU A 100 -3.10 -10.23 -5.26
CA LEU A 100 -1.96 -10.91 -5.89
C LEU A 100 -0.61 -10.26 -5.56
N ILE A 101 -0.59 -8.93 -5.44
CA ILE A 101 0.61 -8.17 -5.08
C ILE A 101 0.91 -8.32 -3.59
N VAL A 102 -0.10 -8.10 -2.74
CA VAL A 102 0.10 -7.95 -1.29
C VAL A 102 0.25 -9.29 -0.59
N VAL A 103 -0.30 -10.40 -1.11
CA VAL A 103 -0.21 -11.74 -0.46
C VAL A 103 1.23 -12.18 -0.18
N ALA A 104 2.19 -11.72 -0.96
CA ALA A 104 3.60 -11.99 -0.74
C ALA A 104 4.14 -11.36 0.56
N ALA A 105 3.61 -10.20 1.00
CA ALA A 105 4.08 -9.49 2.19
C ALA A 105 3.84 -10.24 3.52
N PRO A 106 2.61 -10.66 3.88
CA PRO A 106 2.38 -11.41 5.11
C PRO A 106 3.08 -12.76 5.07
N PHE A 107 3.20 -13.39 3.89
CA PHE A 107 3.98 -14.62 3.75
C PHE A 107 5.46 -14.40 4.08
N LEU A 108 6.10 -13.36 3.52
CA LEU A 108 7.49 -13.02 3.81
C LEU A 108 7.71 -12.65 5.28
N GLN A 109 6.74 -11.99 5.91
CA GLN A 109 6.81 -11.61 7.33
C GLN A 109 6.70 -12.83 8.24
N LEU A 110 5.77 -13.74 7.99
CA LEU A 110 5.66 -14.99 8.75
C LEU A 110 6.85 -15.92 8.50
N TRP A 111 7.34 -15.99 7.26
CA TRP A 111 8.60 -16.67 6.95
C TRP A 111 9.73 -16.10 7.79
N ARG A 112 9.84 -14.77 7.92
CA ARG A 112 10.91 -14.14 8.69
C ARG A 112 10.89 -14.54 10.17
N VAL A 113 9.71 -14.72 10.75
CA VAL A 113 9.56 -15.26 12.11
C VAL A 113 10.07 -16.70 12.17
N ALA A 114 9.61 -17.57 11.27
CA ALA A 114 10.02 -18.97 11.23
C ALA A 114 11.53 -19.12 11.00
N ASP A 115 12.09 -18.38 10.06
CA ASP A 115 13.51 -18.41 9.70
C ASP A 115 14.43 -18.08 10.87
N ARG A 116 14.10 -17.01 11.62
CA ARG A 116 14.91 -16.56 12.75
C ARG A 116 14.81 -17.48 13.98
N HIS A 117 13.66 -18.13 14.20
CA HIS A 117 13.40 -18.87 15.45
C HIS A 117 13.43 -20.38 15.30
N LEU A 118 13.28 -20.91 14.08
CA LEU A 118 13.20 -22.35 13.82
C LEU A 118 14.39 -22.87 13.01
N TRP A 119 14.95 -22.07 12.10
CA TRP A 119 15.92 -22.56 11.10
C TRP A 119 17.29 -21.88 11.12
N ASP A 120 17.45 -20.78 11.85
CA ASP A 120 18.71 -20.01 12.02
C ASP A 120 19.39 -19.58 10.70
N LEU A 121 18.63 -19.52 9.60
CA LEU A 121 19.07 -19.18 8.24
C LEU A 121 19.13 -17.65 8.04
N THR A 122 19.82 -16.98 8.96
CA THR A 122 19.71 -15.53 9.18
C THR A 122 20.00 -14.64 7.95
N PHE A 123 20.79 -15.11 6.98
CA PHE A 123 21.25 -14.30 5.84
C PHE A 123 20.22 -14.14 4.71
N ASN A 124 19.61 -15.22 4.22
CA ASN A 124 18.78 -15.19 3.01
C ASN A 124 17.44 -14.49 3.23
N SER A 125 16.78 -14.77 4.36
CA SER A 125 15.47 -14.18 4.66
C SER A 125 15.57 -12.66 4.92
N SER A 126 16.67 -12.18 5.51
CA SER A 126 16.87 -10.74 5.78
C SER A 126 16.98 -9.92 4.49
N TYR A 127 17.76 -10.40 3.53
CA TYR A 127 17.97 -9.70 2.25
C TYR A 127 16.70 -9.69 1.39
N LEU A 128 16.04 -10.84 1.26
CA LEU A 128 14.77 -10.96 0.55
C LEU A 128 13.69 -10.08 1.18
N TYR A 129 13.59 -10.07 2.51
CA TYR A 129 12.63 -9.23 3.23
C TYR A 129 12.85 -7.74 2.95
N LYS A 130 14.09 -7.25 3.11
CA LYS A 130 14.43 -5.83 2.90
C LYS A 130 14.26 -5.37 1.45
N THR A 131 14.32 -6.30 0.50
CA THR A 131 14.21 -5.99 -0.93
C THR A 131 12.77 -6.08 -1.42
N LEU A 132 12.06 -7.16 -1.07
CA LEU A 132 10.72 -7.45 -1.60
C LEU A 132 9.64 -6.58 -0.96
N ILE A 133 9.73 -6.26 0.33
CA ILE A 133 8.71 -5.42 0.99
C ILE A 133 8.59 -4.03 0.35
N PRO A 134 9.70 -3.27 0.12
CA PRO A 134 9.63 -2.00 -0.62
C PRO A 134 9.09 -2.15 -2.05
N ILE A 135 9.41 -3.24 -2.74
CA ILE A 135 8.90 -3.52 -4.09
C ILE A 135 7.38 -3.73 -4.04
N ILE A 136 6.88 -4.55 -3.13
CA ILE A 136 5.43 -4.80 -2.95
C ILE A 136 4.71 -3.49 -2.65
N ASN A 137 5.25 -2.65 -1.77
CA ASN A 137 4.68 -1.33 -1.46
C ASN A 137 4.69 -0.41 -2.69
N SER A 138 5.77 -0.40 -3.47
CA SER A 138 5.88 0.39 -4.70
C SER A 138 4.86 -0.04 -5.76
N VAL A 139 4.70 -1.35 -5.97
CA VAL A 139 3.74 -1.89 -6.94
C VAL A 139 2.30 -1.61 -6.47
N THR A 140 2.04 -1.69 -5.17
CA THR A 140 0.74 -1.32 -4.58
C THR A 140 0.43 0.17 -4.76
N LEU A 141 1.44 1.03 -4.64
CA LEU A 141 1.33 2.45 -4.95
C LEU A 141 1.01 2.65 -6.43
N ILE A 142 1.71 1.99 -7.35
CA ILE A 142 1.43 2.08 -8.80
C ILE A 142 -0.02 1.65 -9.09
N LEU A 143 -0.51 0.58 -8.44
CA LEU A 143 -1.89 0.12 -8.57
C LEU A 143 -2.92 1.18 -8.16
N CYS A 144 -2.60 2.04 -7.19
CA CYS A 144 -3.43 3.17 -6.79
C CYS A 144 -3.53 4.25 -7.88
N TYR A 145 -2.51 4.37 -8.74
CA TYR A 145 -2.46 5.35 -9.84
C TYR A 145 -3.02 4.84 -11.17
N LEU A 146 -3.11 3.52 -11.37
CA LEU A 146 -3.60 2.93 -12.63
C LEU A 146 -4.95 3.47 -13.14
N PRO A 147 -5.99 3.68 -12.30
CA PRO A 147 -7.24 4.26 -12.77
C PRO A 147 -7.09 5.66 -13.39
N ILE A 148 -6.10 6.46 -12.97
CA ILE A 148 -5.79 7.76 -13.60
C ILE A 148 -5.37 7.56 -15.05
N LEU A 149 -4.50 6.58 -15.32
CA LEU A 149 -4.04 6.28 -16.67
C LEU A 149 -5.21 5.85 -17.57
N PHE A 150 -6.09 5.00 -17.06
CA PHE A 150 -7.29 4.57 -17.80
C PHE A 150 -8.23 5.75 -18.08
N TRP A 151 -8.39 6.66 -17.12
CA TRP A 151 -9.18 7.87 -17.30
C TRP A 151 -8.59 8.79 -18.38
N LEU A 152 -7.27 8.99 -18.39
CA LEU A 152 -6.56 9.80 -19.39
C LEU A 152 -6.71 9.19 -20.80
N GLN A 153 -6.54 7.88 -20.93
CA GLN A 153 -6.69 7.16 -22.19
C GLN A 153 -8.13 7.28 -22.72
N ALA A 154 -9.13 7.14 -21.85
CA ALA A 154 -10.54 7.29 -22.23
C ALA A 154 -10.86 8.70 -22.72
N ARG A 155 -10.29 9.74 -22.10
CA ARG A 155 -10.45 11.12 -22.58
C ARG A 155 -9.77 11.37 -23.92
N ARG A 156 -8.54 10.88 -24.11
CA ARG A 156 -7.80 11.01 -25.37
C ARG A 156 -8.60 10.45 -26.54
N ASN A 157 -9.18 9.25 -26.36
CA ASN A 157 -9.96 8.58 -27.40
C ASN A 157 -11.25 9.35 -27.74
N LYS A 158 -11.92 9.94 -26.73
CA LYS A 158 -13.11 10.79 -26.95
C LYS A 158 -12.78 12.07 -27.73
N THR A 159 -11.65 12.70 -27.42
CA THR A 159 -11.20 13.90 -28.15
C THR A 159 -10.86 13.57 -29.60
N ALA A 160 -10.13 12.47 -29.85
CA ALA A 160 -9.79 12.02 -31.19
C ALA A 160 -11.04 11.67 -32.04
N ALA A 161 -12.06 11.05 -31.44
CA ALA A 161 -13.31 10.75 -32.12
C ALA A 161 -14.09 12.02 -32.52
N ARG A 162 -14.04 13.09 -31.70
CA ARG A 162 -14.70 14.37 -32.00
C ARG A 162 -14.00 15.20 -33.08
N THR A 163 -12.70 15.03 -33.28
CA THR A 163 -11.95 15.73 -34.34
C THR A 163 -12.12 15.11 -35.72
N LEU A 164 -12.66 13.89 -35.80
CA LEU A 164 -12.88 13.13 -37.04
C LEU A 164 -14.34 13.16 -37.53
N SER A 165 -15.25 13.75 -36.75
CA SER A 165 -16.67 13.98 -37.08
C SER A 165 -16.90 15.40 -37.59
#